data_AF-A0A0L7KUP6-F1
#
_entry.id   AF-A0A0L7KUP6-F1
#
_cell.length_a   1.000
_cell.length_b   1.000
_cell.length_c   1.000
_cell.angle_alpha   90.00
_cell.angle_beta   90.00
_cell.angle_gamma   90.00
#
_symmetry.space_group_name_H-M   'P 1'
#
loop_
_entity.id
_entity.type
_entity.pdbx_description
1 polymer ?
#
loop_
_entity_poly.entity_id
_entity_poly.type
_entity_poly.pdbx_seq_one_letter_code
_entity_poly.pdbx_strand_id
1 'polypeptide(L)'
;MILAAYSRGRVSLDTKFIRGAMAAVGLGYNNCSKLCPPEIDVACHNGPESCTISGPADKVTEFVAKLTADGVFAKEVPCSNIAYHSRYIAAAVRDPKPRSDRWLSTSVPEEKWNEPRAKLCSAEYLTNNLLSPVHFEETSRLVPSNAVLVEIAPHGLLQAILKRSLPEYCKNIALTKRGHADNAVFLLDAIGQLYIEGFTPRIQALYPKVEFPVSTGTPHLSHHVEWMHSEYW
;
A
#
# COMPACT_ATOMS: atom_id res chain seq x y z
N MET A 1 1.20 6.83 -15.62
CA MET A 1 0.53 6.52 -14.34
C MET A 1 -0.48 7.57 -13.90
N ILE A 2 -0.16 8.87 -13.87
CA ILE A 2 -1.13 9.94 -13.47
C ILE A 2 -2.42 9.88 -14.30
N LEU A 3 -2.31 9.81 -15.64
CA LEU A 3 -3.47 9.70 -16.52
C LEU A 3 -4.28 8.42 -16.31
N ALA A 4 -3.65 7.30 -15.94
CA ALA A 4 -4.35 6.06 -15.65
C ALA A 4 -5.19 6.19 -14.35
N ALA A 5 -4.64 6.82 -13.32
CA ALA A 5 -5.38 7.11 -12.09
C ALA A 5 -6.53 8.09 -12.34
N TYR A 6 -6.29 9.16 -13.12
CA TYR A 6 -7.33 10.10 -13.55
C TYR A 6 -8.45 9.38 -14.32
N SER A 7 -8.11 8.59 -15.34
CA SER A 7 -9.09 7.86 -16.14
C SER A 7 -9.88 6.87 -15.30
N ARG A 8 -9.25 6.15 -14.36
CA ARG A 8 -9.95 5.29 -13.39
C ARG A 8 -10.98 6.08 -12.56
N GLY A 9 -10.60 7.24 -12.05
CA GLY A 9 -11.52 8.16 -11.35
C GLY A 9 -12.65 8.65 -12.25
N ARG A 10 -12.36 9.03 -13.50
CA ARG A 10 -13.37 9.48 -14.47
C ARG A 10 -14.39 8.39 -14.83
N VAL A 11 -13.94 7.15 -15.06
CA VAL A 11 -14.87 6.03 -15.35
C VAL A 11 -15.88 5.87 -14.23
N SER A 12 -15.40 6.06 -13.00
CA SER A 12 -16.18 5.92 -11.79
C SER A 12 -17.29 6.96 -11.68
N LEU A 13 -17.13 8.13 -12.32
CA LEU A 13 -18.14 9.19 -12.38
C LEU A 13 -19.06 9.06 -13.61
N ASP A 14 -18.50 8.64 -14.75
CA ASP A 14 -19.20 8.65 -16.03
C ASP A 14 -20.08 7.40 -16.24
N THR A 15 -19.86 6.35 -15.44
CA THR A 15 -20.62 5.10 -15.54
C THR A 15 -21.67 5.05 -14.44
N LYS A 16 -22.90 4.67 -14.81
CA LYS A 16 -23.98 4.46 -13.83
C LYS A 16 -23.73 3.15 -13.09
N PHE A 17 -23.55 3.23 -11.77
CA PHE A 17 -23.41 2.08 -10.90
C PHE A 17 -24.54 2.01 -9.89
N ILE A 18 -24.78 0.82 -9.36
CA ILE A 18 -25.47 0.70 -8.08
C ILE A 18 -24.60 1.38 -7.01
N ARG A 19 -25.23 2.00 -6.02
CA ARG A 19 -24.51 2.60 -4.89
C ARG A 19 -23.79 1.47 -4.14
N GLY A 20 -22.47 1.42 -4.24
CA GLY A 20 -21.65 0.42 -3.55
C GLY A 20 -21.20 0.90 -2.17
N ALA A 21 -20.75 -0.02 -1.33
CA ALA A 21 -19.96 0.28 -0.14
C ALA A 21 -18.86 -0.77 0.05
N MET A 22 -17.86 -0.42 0.86
CA MET A 22 -16.81 -1.36 1.28
C MET A 22 -16.70 -1.31 2.81
N ALA A 23 -16.31 -2.42 3.41
CA ALA A 23 -16.06 -2.48 4.85
C ALA A 23 -14.84 -3.33 5.17
N ALA A 24 -14.03 -2.87 6.13
CA ALA A 24 -12.98 -3.66 6.74
C ALA A 24 -13.61 -4.62 7.76
N VAL A 25 -13.23 -5.89 7.69
CA VAL A 25 -13.75 -6.96 8.55
C VAL A 25 -12.59 -7.64 9.27
N GLY A 26 -12.77 -7.92 10.56
CA GLY A 26 -11.83 -8.63 11.43
C GLY A 26 -11.88 -10.15 11.25
N LEU A 27 -11.99 -10.61 10.00
CA LEU A 27 -11.94 -12.01 9.61
C LEU A 27 -11.04 -12.11 8.37
N GLY A 28 -10.29 -13.20 8.25
CA GLY A 28 -9.58 -13.51 7.01
C GLY A 28 -10.51 -13.97 5.89
N TYR A 29 -9.99 -13.99 4.67
CA TYR A 29 -10.73 -14.38 3.46
C TYR A 29 -11.51 -15.69 3.62
N ASN A 30 -10.86 -16.76 4.09
CA ASN A 30 -11.45 -18.10 4.19
C ASN A 30 -12.65 -18.19 5.13
N ASN A 31 -12.70 -17.34 6.15
CA ASN A 31 -13.81 -17.30 7.10
C ASN A 31 -14.89 -16.33 6.63
N CYS A 32 -14.49 -15.16 6.11
CA CYS A 32 -15.43 -14.16 5.63
C CYS A 32 -16.21 -14.65 4.41
N SER A 33 -15.56 -15.30 3.45
CA SER A 33 -16.21 -15.77 2.20
C SER A 33 -17.33 -16.78 2.44
N LYS A 34 -17.24 -17.59 3.51
CA LYS A 34 -18.29 -18.53 3.92
C LYS A 34 -19.52 -17.85 4.52
N LEU A 35 -19.35 -16.64 5.03
CA LEU A 35 -20.39 -15.86 5.70
C LEU A 35 -21.00 -14.79 4.78
N CYS A 36 -20.27 -14.40 3.73
CA CYS A 36 -20.72 -13.37 2.79
C CYS A 36 -22.01 -13.79 2.10
N PRO A 37 -23.03 -12.90 2.05
CA PRO A 37 -24.18 -13.12 1.19
C PRO A 37 -23.77 -13.07 -0.30
N PRO A 38 -24.58 -13.63 -1.22
CA PRO A 38 -24.25 -13.70 -2.65
C PRO A 38 -23.94 -12.36 -3.32
N GLU A 39 -24.45 -11.25 -2.77
CA GLU A 39 -24.26 -9.89 -3.30
C GLU A 39 -22.98 -9.21 -2.79
N ILE A 40 -22.25 -9.81 -1.86
CA ILE A 40 -21.05 -9.24 -1.26
C ILE A 40 -19.84 -10.13 -1.56
N ASP A 41 -18.83 -9.53 -2.18
CA ASP A 41 -17.56 -10.18 -2.44
C ASP A 41 -16.52 -9.78 -1.39
N VAL A 42 -15.55 -10.67 -1.13
CA VAL A 42 -14.32 -10.29 -0.43
C VAL A 42 -13.37 -9.66 -1.46
N ALA A 43 -13.24 -8.35 -1.42
CA ALA A 43 -12.48 -7.57 -2.40
C ALA A 43 -10.99 -7.44 -2.07
N CYS A 44 -10.60 -7.48 -0.79
CA CYS A 44 -9.18 -7.42 -0.40
C CYS A 44 -8.86 -8.47 0.67
N HIS A 45 -7.81 -9.24 0.43
CA HIS A 45 -7.25 -10.21 1.37
C HIS A 45 -6.11 -9.52 2.11
N ASN A 46 -6.38 -8.86 3.24
CA ASN A 46 -5.37 -8.04 3.90
C ASN A 46 -4.45 -8.88 4.81
N GLY A 47 -4.97 -9.94 5.41
CA GLY A 47 -4.24 -10.85 6.26
C GLY A 47 -5.10 -11.98 6.83
N PRO A 48 -4.50 -12.86 7.65
CA PRO A 48 -5.17 -14.07 8.17
C PRO A 48 -6.47 -13.79 8.95
N GLU A 49 -6.57 -12.62 9.58
CA GLU A 49 -7.72 -12.16 10.36
C GLU A 49 -8.25 -10.82 9.86
N SER A 50 -7.94 -10.43 8.61
CA SER A 50 -8.38 -9.16 8.07
C SER A 50 -8.68 -9.24 6.58
N CYS A 51 -9.87 -8.81 6.20
CA CYS A 51 -10.24 -8.63 4.81
C CYS A 51 -11.07 -7.36 4.62
N THR A 52 -11.29 -6.99 3.37
CA THR A 52 -12.22 -5.93 3.00
C THR A 52 -13.29 -6.52 2.10
N ILE A 53 -14.55 -6.34 2.47
CA ILE A 53 -15.71 -6.72 1.66
C ILE A 53 -16.19 -5.56 0.79
N SER A 54 -16.85 -5.87 -0.32
CA SER A 54 -17.42 -4.90 -1.25
C SER A 54 -18.74 -5.42 -1.82
N GLY A 55 -19.72 -4.53 -1.98
CA GLY A 55 -21.03 -4.90 -2.52
C GLY A 55 -22.01 -3.72 -2.55
N PRO A 56 -23.31 -3.95 -2.81
CA PRO A 56 -24.36 -2.93 -2.68
C PRO A 56 -24.35 -2.31 -1.28
N ALA A 57 -24.53 -0.99 -1.20
CA ALA A 57 -24.37 -0.24 0.06
C ALA A 57 -25.33 -0.71 1.16
N ASP A 58 -26.60 -0.93 0.84
CA ASP A 58 -27.61 -1.44 1.76
C ASP A 58 -27.23 -2.83 2.30
N LYS A 59 -26.75 -3.72 1.43
CA LYS A 59 -26.32 -5.07 1.81
C LYS A 59 -25.08 -5.06 2.68
N VAL A 60 -24.10 -4.22 2.35
CA VAL A 60 -22.88 -4.07 3.16
C VAL A 60 -23.22 -3.52 4.53
N THR A 61 -24.06 -2.50 4.63
CA THR A 61 -24.48 -1.94 5.93
C THR A 61 -25.21 -2.99 6.78
N GLU A 62 -26.12 -3.76 6.20
CA GLU A 62 -26.83 -4.86 6.88
C GLU A 62 -25.84 -5.92 7.39
N PHE A 63 -24.91 -6.36 6.54
CA PHE A 63 -23.94 -7.38 6.89
C PHE A 63 -22.92 -6.90 7.94
N VAL A 64 -22.49 -5.64 7.88
CA VAL A 64 -21.64 -5.01 8.91
C VAL A 64 -22.36 -4.99 10.26
N ALA A 65 -23.64 -4.62 10.29
CA ALA A 65 -24.42 -4.62 11.52
C ALA A 65 -24.55 -6.04 12.11
N LYS A 66 -24.79 -7.05 11.25
CA LYS A 66 -24.83 -8.45 11.65
C LYS A 66 -23.50 -8.92 12.25
N LEU A 67 -22.39 -8.71 11.55
CA LEU A 67 -21.05 -9.09 12.03
C LEU A 67 -20.72 -8.42 13.37
N THR A 68 -21.08 -7.15 13.52
CA THR A 68 -20.86 -6.39 14.76
C THR A 68 -21.69 -6.96 15.92
N ALA A 69 -22.95 -7.36 15.66
CA ALA A 69 -23.80 -8.01 16.65
C ALA A 69 -23.25 -9.38 17.09
N ASP A 70 -22.59 -10.09 16.17
CA ASP A 70 -21.91 -11.37 16.42
C ASP A 70 -20.51 -11.18 17.08
N GLY A 71 -20.14 -9.95 17.44
CA GLY A 71 -18.87 -9.63 18.10
C GLY A 71 -17.65 -9.56 17.17
N VAL A 72 -17.86 -9.61 15.85
CA VAL A 72 -16.82 -9.47 14.84
C VAL A 72 -16.61 -7.99 14.52
N PHE A 73 -15.36 -7.54 14.49
CA PHE A 73 -15.04 -6.18 14.02
C PHE A 73 -15.48 -6.02 12.56
N ALA A 74 -16.35 -5.05 12.29
CA ALA A 74 -16.71 -4.65 10.94
C ALA A 74 -16.90 -3.13 10.90
N LYS A 75 -16.27 -2.45 9.93
CA LYS A 75 -16.36 -0.99 9.80
C LYS A 75 -16.32 -0.58 8.34
N GLU A 76 -17.31 0.21 7.92
CA GLU A 76 -17.33 0.79 6.58
C GLU A 76 -16.12 1.70 6.33
N VAL A 77 -15.60 1.65 5.10
CA VAL A 77 -14.48 2.47 4.65
C VAL A 77 -14.90 3.38 3.50
N PRO A 78 -14.39 4.62 3.42
CA PRO A 78 -14.73 5.52 2.33
C PRO A 78 -14.31 4.94 0.96
N CYS A 79 -15.28 4.68 0.08
CA CYS A 79 -15.06 4.14 -1.27
C CYS A 79 -15.80 4.90 -2.38
N SER A 80 -16.30 6.10 -2.08
CA SER A 80 -17.01 6.97 -3.04
C SER A 80 -18.22 6.32 -3.74
N ASN A 81 -18.79 5.25 -3.16
CA ASN A 81 -19.98 4.52 -3.62
C ASN A 81 -19.88 3.82 -5.00
N ILE A 82 -18.70 3.42 -5.46
CA ILE A 82 -18.49 2.96 -6.86
C ILE A 82 -18.23 1.44 -6.94
N ALA A 83 -18.92 0.77 -7.88
CA ALA A 83 -18.53 -0.52 -8.47
C ALA A 83 -17.81 -0.25 -9.81
N TYR A 84 -16.88 -1.07 -10.29
CA TYR A 84 -15.96 -0.62 -11.34
C TYR A 84 -16.13 -1.25 -12.74
N HIS A 85 -15.78 -0.51 -13.82
CA HIS A 85 -15.68 -0.97 -15.21
C HIS A 85 -14.50 -0.30 -15.96
N SER A 86 -14.09 -0.81 -17.14
CA SER A 86 -12.71 -0.68 -17.62
C SER A 86 -12.46 0.03 -18.97
N ARG A 87 -13.50 0.38 -19.73
CA ARG A 87 -13.32 0.84 -21.13
C ARG A 87 -12.51 2.12 -21.31
N TYR A 88 -12.44 3.00 -20.30
CA TYR A 88 -11.66 4.25 -20.41
C TYR A 88 -10.21 4.11 -19.90
N ILE A 89 -9.84 2.99 -19.27
CA ILE A 89 -8.44 2.74 -18.87
C ILE A 89 -7.60 2.39 -20.11
N ALA A 90 -8.20 1.72 -21.10
CA ALA A 90 -7.62 1.43 -22.41
C ALA A 90 -6.99 2.66 -23.06
N ALA A 91 -7.73 3.78 -23.13
CA ALA A 91 -7.25 5.01 -23.76
C ALA A 91 -6.13 5.73 -22.97
N ALA A 92 -5.95 5.40 -21.69
CA ALA A 92 -5.01 6.07 -20.79
C ALA A 92 -3.59 5.47 -20.83
N VAL A 93 -3.46 4.21 -21.27
CA VAL A 93 -2.18 3.49 -21.36
C VAL A 93 -1.85 3.31 -22.83
N ARG A 94 -1.06 4.24 -23.39
CA ARG A 94 -0.70 4.23 -24.82
C ARG A 94 0.53 3.38 -25.13
N ASP A 95 1.47 3.28 -24.19
CA ASP A 95 2.74 2.56 -24.35
C ASP A 95 2.98 1.71 -23.09
N PRO A 96 2.46 0.47 -23.05
CA PRO A 96 2.55 -0.39 -21.88
C PRO A 96 4.00 -0.82 -21.64
N LYS A 97 4.48 -0.64 -20.40
CA LYS A 97 5.84 -1.02 -20.02
C LYS A 97 5.87 -2.41 -19.38
N PRO A 98 6.94 -3.21 -19.56
CA PRO A 98 7.08 -4.48 -18.88
C PRO A 98 7.13 -4.28 -17.36
N ARG A 99 6.45 -5.16 -16.62
CA ARG A 99 6.61 -5.25 -15.16
C ARG A 99 7.95 -5.93 -14.88
N SER A 100 8.70 -5.41 -13.92
CA SER A 100 9.94 -6.07 -13.46
C SER A 100 9.61 -7.28 -12.59
N ASP A 101 10.54 -8.23 -12.48
CA ASP A 101 10.41 -9.40 -11.59
C ASP A 101 10.28 -9.01 -10.10
N ARG A 102 10.76 -7.82 -9.73
CA ARG A 102 10.58 -7.25 -8.38
C ARG A 102 9.15 -6.76 -8.10
N TRP A 103 8.32 -6.62 -9.12
CA TRP A 103 6.94 -6.15 -8.98
C TRP A 103 6.00 -7.34 -8.83
N LEU A 104 5.76 -7.73 -7.59
CA LEU A 104 4.79 -8.77 -7.25
C LEU A 104 3.36 -8.25 -7.49
N SER A 105 2.56 -8.98 -8.27
CA SER A 105 1.18 -8.55 -8.58
C SER A 105 0.23 -8.96 -7.45
N THR A 106 -0.58 -8.02 -6.98
CA THR A 106 -1.68 -8.30 -6.04
C THR A 106 -3.04 -8.43 -6.73
N SER A 107 -3.13 -8.23 -8.05
CA SER A 107 -4.38 -8.35 -8.80
C SER A 107 -4.45 -9.58 -9.68
N VAL A 108 -3.33 -10.30 -9.81
CA VAL A 108 -3.22 -11.53 -10.58
C VAL A 108 -2.64 -12.58 -9.64
N PRO A 109 -3.28 -13.76 -9.49
CA PRO A 109 -2.71 -14.85 -8.71
C PRO A 109 -1.30 -15.25 -9.17
N GLU A 110 -0.44 -15.68 -8.23
CA GLU A 110 0.97 -15.97 -8.47
C GLU A 110 1.19 -16.96 -9.61
N GLU A 111 0.37 -18.01 -9.70
CA GLU A 111 0.45 -19.04 -10.72
C GLU A 111 0.23 -18.50 -12.15
N LYS A 112 -0.32 -17.29 -12.28
CA LYS A 112 -0.62 -16.62 -13.56
C LYS A 112 0.32 -15.45 -13.86
N TRP A 113 1.32 -15.16 -13.03
CA TRP A 113 2.23 -14.02 -13.25
C TRP A 113 3.03 -14.12 -14.54
N ASN A 114 3.31 -15.34 -15.01
CA ASN A 114 4.07 -15.58 -16.23
C ASN A 114 3.22 -15.55 -17.51
N GLU A 115 1.89 -15.39 -17.40
CA GLU A 115 1.02 -15.25 -18.57
C GLU A 115 1.29 -13.92 -19.30
N PRO A 116 1.19 -13.86 -20.65
CA PRO A 116 1.48 -12.64 -21.41
C PRO A 116 0.75 -11.39 -20.92
N ARG A 117 -0.50 -11.53 -20.48
CA ARG A 117 -1.34 -10.43 -19.96
C ARG A 117 -0.86 -9.84 -18.63
N ALA A 118 -0.05 -10.58 -17.86
CA ALA A 118 0.48 -10.15 -16.56
C ALA A 118 1.89 -9.56 -16.64
N LYS A 119 2.57 -9.71 -17.79
CA LYS A 119 3.94 -9.23 -18.02
C LYS A 119 4.05 -7.74 -18.25
N LEU A 120 2.97 -7.08 -18.69
CA LEU A 120 2.96 -5.65 -18.97
C LEU A 120 2.08 -4.90 -17.97
N CYS A 121 2.48 -3.67 -17.63
CA CYS A 121 1.60 -2.67 -17.04
C CYS A 121 0.72 -2.07 -18.14
N SER A 122 -0.18 -2.90 -18.69
CA SER A 122 -1.09 -2.53 -19.75
C SER A 122 -2.42 -2.02 -19.21
N ALA A 123 -3.25 -1.49 -20.11
CA ALA A 123 -4.60 -1.11 -19.72
C ALA A 123 -5.43 -2.31 -19.25
N GLU A 124 -5.25 -3.48 -19.87
CA GLU A 124 -5.90 -4.73 -19.49
C GLU A 124 -5.45 -5.16 -18.10
N TYR A 125 -4.16 -5.03 -17.77
CA TYR A 125 -3.65 -5.32 -16.43
C TYR A 125 -4.22 -4.36 -15.38
N LEU A 126 -4.23 -3.05 -15.65
CA LEU A 126 -4.77 -2.04 -14.72
C LEU A 126 -6.30 -2.14 -14.57
N THR A 127 -6.98 -2.56 -15.64
CA THR A 127 -8.38 -2.95 -15.64
C THR A 127 -8.61 -4.17 -14.74
N ASN A 128 -7.79 -5.21 -14.89
CA ASN A 128 -7.87 -6.40 -14.04
C ASN A 128 -7.64 -6.03 -12.57
N ASN A 129 -6.66 -5.17 -12.28
CA ASN A 129 -6.47 -4.62 -10.92
C ASN A 129 -7.70 -3.92 -10.34
N LEU A 130 -8.52 -3.33 -11.20
CA LEU A 130 -9.73 -2.65 -10.76
C LEU A 130 -10.88 -3.60 -10.45
N LEU A 131 -10.94 -4.73 -11.15
CA LEU A 131 -12.09 -5.64 -11.17
C LEU A 131 -11.86 -6.91 -10.34
N SER A 132 -10.60 -7.30 -10.13
CA SER A 132 -10.23 -8.50 -9.40
C SER A 132 -9.96 -8.21 -7.93
N PRO A 133 -10.11 -9.21 -7.04
CA PRO A 133 -9.70 -9.09 -5.64
C PRO A 133 -8.21 -8.73 -5.50
N VAL A 134 -7.89 -8.10 -4.38
CA VAL A 134 -6.51 -7.76 -4.00
C VAL A 134 -5.94 -8.88 -3.12
N HIS A 135 -5.05 -9.68 -3.70
CA HIS A 135 -4.33 -10.79 -3.07
C HIS A 135 -3.12 -10.31 -2.24
N PHE A 136 -3.35 -9.40 -1.29
CA PHE A 136 -2.27 -8.78 -0.53
C PHE A 136 -1.63 -9.76 0.47
N GLU A 137 -2.44 -10.52 1.21
CA GLU A 137 -1.96 -11.53 2.15
C GLU A 137 -1.04 -12.54 1.44
N GLU A 138 -1.51 -13.12 0.34
CA GLU A 138 -0.77 -14.13 -0.41
C GLU A 138 0.56 -13.57 -0.90
N THR A 139 0.53 -12.39 -1.50
CA THR A 139 1.73 -11.73 -2.02
C THR A 139 2.70 -11.33 -0.92
N SER A 140 2.20 -10.91 0.25
CA SER A 140 3.03 -10.47 1.37
C SER A 140 3.89 -11.59 1.97
N ARG A 141 3.48 -12.85 1.81
CA ARG A 141 4.25 -14.02 2.29
C ARG A 141 5.58 -14.20 1.56
N LEU A 142 5.73 -13.59 0.38
CA LEU A 142 6.96 -13.62 -0.41
C LEU A 142 8.00 -12.59 0.08
N VAL A 143 7.62 -11.71 1.01
CA VAL A 143 8.53 -10.73 1.60
C VAL A 143 9.53 -11.45 2.52
N PRO A 144 10.85 -11.22 2.38
CA PRO A 144 11.85 -11.78 3.27
C PRO A 144 11.62 -11.40 4.75
N SER A 145 11.96 -12.29 5.67
CA SER A 145 11.68 -12.12 7.11
C SER A 145 12.44 -10.98 7.79
N ASN A 146 13.47 -10.44 7.16
CA ASN A 146 14.29 -9.32 7.64
C ASN A 146 14.13 -8.06 6.77
N ALA A 147 13.03 -7.96 6.02
CA ALA A 147 12.82 -6.84 5.11
C ALA A 147 12.49 -5.53 5.85
N VAL A 148 12.93 -4.42 5.26
CA VAL A 148 12.44 -3.08 5.61
C VAL A 148 11.42 -2.65 4.57
N LEU A 149 10.19 -2.44 5.02
CA LEU A 149 9.04 -2.08 4.21
C LEU A 149 8.75 -0.60 4.35
N VAL A 150 8.65 0.08 3.20
CA VAL A 150 8.31 1.50 3.13
C VAL A 150 6.90 1.66 2.58
N GLU A 151 5.99 2.21 3.38
CA GLU A 151 4.62 2.46 2.96
C GLU A 151 4.51 3.81 2.26
N ILE A 152 4.37 3.76 0.92
CA ILE A 152 4.18 4.92 0.06
C ILE A 152 2.69 5.23 -0.05
N ALA A 153 2.19 6.01 0.89
CA ALA A 153 0.79 6.42 0.98
C ALA A 153 0.67 7.80 1.65
N PRO A 154 -0.46 8.52 1.48
CA PRO A 154 -0.75 9.77 2.20
C PRO A 154 -1.12 9.55 3.69
N HIS A 155 -1.13 8.30 4.14
CA HIS A 155 -1.27 7.88 5.53
C HIS A 155 -0.82 6.42 5.65
N GLY A 156 -0.08 6.08 6.70
CA GLY A 156 0.30 4.69 7.02
C GLY A 156 -0.88 3.80 7.45
N LEU A 157 -1.77 3.47 6.52
CA LEU A 157 -2.97 2.66 6.77
C LEU A 157 -2.61 1.17 6.91
N LEU A 158 -1.64 0.69 6.14
CA LEU A 158 -1.23 -0.72 6.12
C LEU A 158 -0.32 -1.10 7.29
N GLN A 159 0.15 -0.14 8.10
CA GLN A 159 1.04 -0.38 9.23
C GLN A 159 0.54 -1.50 10.17
N ALA A 160 -0.74 -1.49 10.53
CA ALA A 160 -1.31 -2.51 11.42
C ALA A 160 -1.42 -3.89 10.73
N ILE A 161 -1.74 -3.90 9.44
CA ILE A 161 -1.84 -5.12 8.64
C ILE A 161 -0.45 -5.74 8.49
N LEU A 162 0.55 -4.97 8.07
CA LEU A 162 1.92 -5.41 7.89
C LEU A 162 2.53 -5.97 9.18
N LYS A 163 2.30 -5.31 10.33
CA LYS A 163 2.77 -5.78 11.64
C LYS A 163 2.18 -7.13 12.06
N ARG A 164 0.96 -7.46 11.62
CA ARG A 164 0.29 -8.72 11.94
C ARG A 164 0.63 -9.83 10.94
N SER A 165 0.81 -9.47 9.68
CA SER A 165 1.02 -10.42 8.59
C SER A 165 2.49 -10.80 8.37
N LEU A 166 3.44 -10.00 8.86
CA LEU A 166 4.88 -10.22 8.65
C LEU A 166 5.62 -10.58 9.95
N PRO A 167 6.79 -11.25 9.86
CA PRO A 167 7.63 -11.56 11.01
C PRO A 167 8.06 -10.30 11.80
N GLU A 168 8.30 -10.45 13.10
CA GLU A 168 8.68 -9.35 14.01
C GLU A 168 9.99 -8.65 13.62
N TYR A 169 10.88 -9.37 12.92
CA TYR A 169 12.14 -8.82 12.41
C TYR A 169 11.94 -7.86 11.22
N CYS A 170 10.80 -7.89 10.54
CA CYS A 170 10.47 -6.91 9.51
C CYS A 170 10.22 -5.53 10.12
N LYS A 171 10.73 -4.49 9.46
CA LYS A 171 10.52 -3.10 9.87
C LYS A 171 9.56 -2.41 8.93
N ASN A 172 8.51 -1.80 9.47
CA ASN A 172 7.50 -1.09 8.69
C ASN A 172 7.63 0.41 8.94
N ILE A 173 7.89 1.18 7.88
CA ILE A 173 8.11 2.63 7.94
C ILE A 173 7.06 3.31 7.07
N ALA A 174 6.19 4.12 7.68
CA ALA A 174 5.26 4.98 6.95
C ALA A 174 5.94 6.29 6.57
N LEU A 175 5.67 6.80 5.36
CA LEU A 175 6.25 8.07 4.90
C LEU A 175 5.43 9.30 5.28
N THR A 176 4.14 9.13 5.59
CA THR A 176 3.25 10.24 5.99
C THR A 176 2.18 9.76 6.97
N LYS A 177 1.57 10.72 7.68
CA LYS A 177 0.51 10.47 8.66
C LYS A 177 -0.57 11.55 8.55
N ARG A 178 -1.80 11.13 8.21
CA ARG A 178 -3.00 11.97 8.25
C ARG A 178 -3.12 12.65 9.61
N GLY A 179 -3.34 13.97 9.59
CA GLY A 179 -3.49 14.79 10.80
C GLY A 179 -2.19 15.10 11.54
N HIS A 180 -1.01 14.71 11.02
CA HIS A 180 0.27 15.15 11.58
C HIS A 180 0.47 16.65 11.33
N ALA A 181 1.02 17.35 12.32
CA ALA A 181 1.21 18.80 12.29
C ALA A 181 2.13 19.24 11.13
N ASP A 182 3.19 18.48 10.87
CA ASP A 182 4.12 18.72 9.77
C ASP A 182 4.54 17.39 9.13
N ASN A 183 3.99 17.07 7.95
CA ASN A 183 4.33 15.84 7.24
C ASN A 183 5.72 15.87 6.58
N ALA A 184 6.31 17.06 6.37
CA ALA A 184 7.68 17.14 5.88
C ALA A 184 8.67 16.66 6.95
N VAL A 185 8.47 17.08 8.21
CA VAL A 185 9.24 16.55 9.36
C VAL A 185 9.02 15.06 9.53
N PHE A 186 7.78 14.59 9.47
CA PHE A 186 7.48 13.15 9.57
C PHE A 186 8.18 12.32 8.48
N LEU A 187 8.27 12.85 7.26
CA LEU A 187 9.02 12.21 6.17
C LEU A 187 10.52 12.18 6.47
N LEU A 188 11.10 13.25 7.01
CA LEU A 188 12.51 13.28 7.40
C LEU A 188 12.81 12.29 8.53
N ASP A 189 11.90 12.15 9.51
CA ASP A 189 12.00 11.14 10.55
C ASP A 189 12.00 9.71 9.96
N ALA A 190 11.13 9.45 8.99
CA ALA A 190 11.08 8.16 8.28
C ALA A 190 12.39 7.88 7.51
N ILE A 191 13.00 8.91 6.91
CA ILE A 191 14.32 8.79 6.26
C ILE A 191 15.41 8.51 7.30
N GLY A 192 15.34 9.14 8.48
CA GLY A 192 16.21 8.83 9.61
C GLY A 192 16.07 7.38 10.09
N GLN A 193 14.84 6.86 10.16
CA GLN A 193 14.59 5.44 10.47
C GLN A 193 15.22 4.52 9.43
N LEU A 194 15.10 4.83 8.14
CA LEU A 194 15.79 4.06 7.10
C LEU A 194 17.32 4.03 7.31
N TYR A 195 17.91 5.15 7.72
CA TYR A 195 19.34 5.20 8.05
C TYR A 195 19.70 4.30 9.25
N ILE A 196 18.90 4.34 10.31
CA ILE A 196 19.09 3.49 11.51
C ILE A 196 19.00 2.00 11.15
N GLU A 197 18.11 1.62 10.22
CA GLU A 197 17.99 0.25 9.73
C GLU A 197 19.09 -0.15 8.71
N GLY A 198 20.14 0.66 8.57
CA GLY A 198 21.35 0.33 7.82
C GLY A 198 21.36 0.79 6.36
N PHE A 199 20.36 1.54 5.91
CA PHE A 199 20.37 2.14 4.57
C PHE A 199 21.15 3.46 4.55
N THR A 200 21.53 3.93 3.36
CA THR A 200 22.21 5.22 3.19
C THR A 200 21.39 6.13 2.27
N PRO A 201 20.31 6.78 2.78
CA PRO A 201 19.51 7.70 1.98
C PRO A 201 20.35 8.87 1.45
N ARG A 202 20.14 9.24 0.18
CA ARG A 202 20.81 10.41 -0.44
C ARG A 202 20.10 11.70 -0.04
N ILE A 203 20.26 12.12 1.21
CA ILE A 203 19.60 13.31 1.79
C ILE A 203 19.90 14.59 1.02
N GLN A 204 21.08 14.69 0.39
CA GLN A 204 21.49 15.83 -0.42
C GLN A 204 20.61 16.05 -1.66
N ALA A 205 19.80 15.06 -2.05
CA ALA A 205 18.84 15.22 -3.15
C ALA A 205 17.57 15.98 -2.72
N LEU A 206 17.38 16.25 -1.42
CA LEU A 206 16.18 16.87 -0.88
C LEU A 206 16.28 18.39 -0.74
N TYR A 207 17.48 18.95 -0.82
CA TYR A 207 17.73 20.38 -0.65
C TYR A 207 18.66 20.90 -1.77
N PRO A 208 18.73 22.24 -1.96
CA PRO A 208 19.58 22.82 -2.99
C PRO A 208 21.03 22.37 -2.87
N LYS A 209 21.71 22.24 -4.02
CA LYS A 209 23.12 21.85 -4.05
C LYS A 209 23.96 22.85 -3.26
N VAL A 210 24.78 22.34 -2.34
CA VAL A 210 25.76 23.14 -1.60
C VAL A 210 26.93 23.45 -2.51
N GLU A 211 27.33 24.72 -2.56
CA GLU A 211 28.52 25.16 -3.28
C GLU A 211 29.77 24.95 -2.42
N PHE A 212 30.83 24.45 -3.06
CA PHE A 212 32.14 24.26 -2.45
C PHE A 212 33.17 25.17 -3.13
N PRO A 213 34.19 25.66 -2.41
CA PRO A 213 34.51 25.37 -1.01
C PRO A 213 33.53 26.01 -0.02
N VAL A 214 33.44 25.44 1.19
CA VAL A 214 32.63 26.00 2.28
C VAL A 214 33.23 27.29 2.84
N SER A 215 32.43 28.08 3.55
CA SER A 215 32.87 29.31 4.22
C SER A 215 33.97 29.04 5.26
N THR A 216 34.89 30.00 5.45
CA THR A 216 35.98 29.92 6.42
C THR A 216 35.50 29.83 7.88
N GLY A 217 34.25 30.22 8.17
CA GLY A 217 33.63 30.07 9.49
C GLY A 217 32.96 28.72 9.73
N THR A 218 33.03 27.76 8.79
CA THR A 218 32.39 26.45 8.93
C THR A 218 33.06 25.64 10.05
N PRO A 219 32.33 25.13 11.06
CA PRO A 219 32.91 24.39 12.16
C PRO A 219 33.73 23.16 11.73
N HIS A 220 34.80 22.87 12.45
CA HIS A 220 35.57 21.64 12.28
C HIS A 220 34.76 20.41 12.74
N LEU A 221 34.82 19.30 12.02
CA LEU A 221 34.10 18.06 12.38
C LEU A 221 34.92 17.10 13.24
N SER A 222 36.24 17.27 13.33
CA SER A 222 37.15 16.29 13.94
C SER A 222 36.88 16.01 15.42
N HIS A 223 36.37 17.00 16.17
CA HIS A 223 36.09 16.88 17.60
C HIS A 223 34.74 16.21 17.92
N HIS A 224 33.95 15.85 16.90
CA HIS A 224 32.69 15.12 17.07
C HIS A 224 32.84 13.62 16.75
N VAL A 225 33.99 13.19 16.22
CA VAL A 225 34.23 11.79 15.91
C VAL A 225 34.95 11.15 17.10
N GLU A 226 34.27 10.20 17.72
CA GLU A 226 34.81 9.41 18.83
C GLU A 226 34.97 7.95 18.41
N TRP A 227 35.96 7.29 19.00
CA TRP A 227 36.23 5.87 18.80
C TRP A 227 36.17 5.15 20.14
N MET A 228 35.91 3.85 20.11
CA MET A 228 35.94 3.02 21.30
C MET A 228 37.39 2.70 21.71
N HIS A 229 38.02 3.60 22.48
CA HIS A 229 39.39 3.45 22.99
C HIS A 229 39.44 2.63 24.30
N SER A 230 38.81 1.45 24.32
CA SER A 230 38.82 0.58 25.52
C SER A 230 40.09 -0.26 25.65
N GLU A 231 40.85 -0.43 24.57
CA GLU A 231 42.09 -1.21 24.53
C GLU A 231 43.31 -0.28 24.55
N TYR A 232 44.29 -0.63 25.38
CA TYR A 232 45.58 0.07 25.47
C TYR A 232 46.64 -0.72 24.71
N TRP A 233 47.31 -0.05 23.78
CA TRP A 233 48.37 -0.60 22.92
C TRP A 233 49.73 -0.04 23.32
#